data_AF-A0A3R7ELI9-F1
#
_entry.id   AF-A0A3R7ELI9-F1
#
_cell.length_a   1.000
_cell.length_b   1.000
_cell.length_c   1.000
_cell.angle_alpha   90.00
_cell.angle_beta   90.00
_cell.angle_gamma   90.00
#
_symmetry.space_group_name_H-M   'P 1'
#
loop_
_entity.id
_entity.type
_entity.pdbx_description
1 polymer ?
#
loop_
_entity_poly.entity_id
_entity_poly.type
_entity_poly.pdbx_seq_one_letter_code
_entity_poly.pdbx_strand_id
1 'polypeptide(L)'
;MQSAEDLERDFIFGLGRGFSNMSNVGRWMMSLSVAELATVSDSVYILTAGAYPIQAATMNYCGGLNGNYSVPDLALPVQLAVVDDGMTYLRGDALSHWYSNDLVDNLPTKKSKMADMQTLGYNPARMQADLRMTTGLPIQNTTKTQNFAVPFYRVYSKSYCTGYVPLATLGHGTCNLTVQFVQGSNTVVMTKSFSVPSSTHHLGLMFRRSIYSTIGAVLKYVAILIAMAGFLASRRTVQWHERSPDKVESVTEKLMDMVVPKYFPRLSYAIRFDLFCYNSDLFVLLFVVSNVLDMNQAIQYIREVNAYNALSPQLNMTIQLFSLSTRLLWLNVGLVKTAKMALHLMSSATYSGHSRVMCWLNFSSVMTLYLSAILLFFVADYIEYNNISRWDITNSFESLNGCFIDYFQSFYFRGAPAIGIGLALNVAGVLAVDHLVLIKFWRNLAKNSLGRQVIFNG
;
A
#
# COMPACT_ATOMS: atom_id res chain seq x y z
N MET A 1 23.55 -20.31 4.60
CA MET A 1 22.59 -19.77 5.58
C MET A 1 21.27 -20.48 5.38
N GLN A 2 20.84 -21.27 6.35
CA GLN A 2 19.51 -21.90 6.36
C GLN A 2 18.58 -21.20 7.35
N SER A 3 19.12 -20.45 8.32
CA SER A 3 18.37 -19.65 9.29
C SER A 3 19.05 -18.31 9.58
N ALA A 4 18.34 -17.36 10.19
CA ALA A 4 18.95 -16.08 10.58
C ALA A 4 19.97 -16.19 11.72
N GLU A 5 19.89 -17.24 12.54
CA GLU A 5 20.87 -17.48 13.60
C GLU A 5 22.24 -17.88 13.02
N ASP A 6 22.28 -18.40 11.78
CA ASP A 6 23.54 -18.65 11.08
C ASP A 6 24.31 -17.34 10.80
N LEU A 7 23.63 -16.19 10.74
CA LEU A 7 24.29 -14.88 10.59
C LEU A 7 25.22 -14.57 11.76
N GLU A 8 24.96 -15.09 12.96
CA GLU A 8 25.83 -14.89 14.12
C GLU A 8 27.20 -15.59 13.97
N ARG A 9 27.36 -16.48 12.97
CA ARG A 9 28.64 -17.09 12.61
C ARG A 9 29.46 -16.22 11.66
N ASP A 10 28.79 -15.48 10.79
CA ASP A 10 29.43 -14.70 9.71
C ASP A 10 29.59 -13.21 10.08
N PHE A 11 28.72 -12.69 10.96
CA PHE A 11 28.71 -11.30 11.38
C PHE A 11 28.91 -11.15 12.89
N ILE A 12 29.65 -10.11 13.26
CA ILE A 12 29.82 -9.69 14.65
C ILE A 12 28.69 -8.74 15.01
N PHE A 13 27.80 -9.20 15.89
CA PHE A 13 26.69 -8.39 16.36
C PHE A 13 27.12 -7.38 17.44
N GLY A 14 26.47 -6.22 17.46
CA GLY A 14 26.64 -5.25 18.53
C GLY A 14 26.26 -5.84 19.89
N LEU A 15 26.96 -5.45 20.95
CA LEU A 15 26.69 -5.92 22.31
C LEU A 15 25.23 -5.62 22.70
N GLY A 16 24.46 -6.66 23.03
CA GLY A 16 23.04 -6.56 23.37
C GLY A 16 22.10 -6.33 22.17
N ARG A 17 22.61 -6.44 20.94
CA ARG A 17 21.87 -6.24 19.68
C ARG A 17 22.00 -7.43 18.71
N GLY A 18 22.08 -8.64 19.27
CA GLY A 18 22.03 -9.90 18.53
C GLY A 18 20.61 -10.50 18.48
N PHE A 19 20.43 -11.62 17.79
CA PHE A 19 19.12 -12.26 17.68
C PHE A 19 18.58 -12.75 19.03
N SER A 20 19.50 -13.15 19.92
CA SER A 20 19.18 -13.55 21.30
C SER A 20 18.52 -12.43 22.13
N ASN A 21 18.75 -11.16 21.79
CA ASN A 21 18.19 -10.00 22.49
C ASN A 21 16.85 -9.50 21.91
N MET A 22 16.37 -10.06 20.80
CA MET A 22 15.07 -9.70 20.23
C MET A 22 13.90 -10.31 21.00
N SER A 23 12.70 -9.71 20.87
CA SER A 23 11.47 -10.38 21.30
C SER A 23 11.19 -11.64 20.46
N ASN A 24 10.37 -12.54 20.98
CA ASN A 24 10.05 -13.81 20.31
C ASN A 24 9.44 -13.60 18.92
N VAL A 25 8.51 -12.65 18.80
CA VAL A 25 7.84 -12.33 17.53
C VAL A 25 8.80 -11.60 16.59
N GLY A 26 9.61 -10.67 17.10
CA GLY A 26 10.64 -9.98 16.31
C GLY A 26 11.66 -10.95 15.73
N ARG A 27 12.14 -11.91 16.55
CA ARG A 27 13.06 -12.98 16.11
C ARG A 27 12.41 -13.84 15.03
N TRP A 28 11.17 -14.30 15.24
CA TRP A 28 10.46 -15.09 14.24
C TRP A 28 10.29 -14.35 12.91
N MET A 29 9.88 -13.08 12.95
CA MET A 29 9.71 -12.24 11.76
C MET A 29 11.03 -12.09 10.98
N MET A 30 12.12 -11.78 11.68
CA MET A 30 13.43 -11.60 11.03
C MET A 30 13.98 -12.93 10.51
N SER A 31 13.86 -14.01 11.28
CA SER A 31 14.26 -15.36 10.86
C SER A 31 13.55 -15.79 9.60
N LEU A 32 12.24 -15.55 9.51
CA LEU A 32 11.46 -15.85 8.30
C LEU A 32 11.94 -15.00 7.11
N SER A 33 12.09 -13.68 7.29
CA SER A 33 12.55 -12.81 6.20
C SER A 33 13.93 -13.22 5.68
N VAL A 34 14.91 -13.45 6.56
CA VAL A 34 16.26 -13.86 6.14
C VAL A 34 16.26 -15.24 5.48
N ALA A 35 15.50 -16.20 6.00
CA ALA A 35 15.40 -17.54 5.40
C ALA A 35 14.86 -17.46 3.97
N GLU A 36 13.77 -16.71 3.74
CA GLU A 36 13.17 -16.53 2.42
C GLU A 36 14.13 -15.84 1.43
N LEU A 37 14.97 -14.90 1.89
CA LEU A 37 16.05 -14.31 1.09
C LEU A 37 17.15 -15.33 0.76
N ALA A 38 17.59 -16.12 1.75
CA ALA A 38 18.72 -17.02 1.62
C ALA A 38 18.43 -18.23 0.73
N THR A 39 17.19 -18.75 0.77
CA THR A 39 16.80 -19.95 0.01
C THR A 39 16.19 -19.65 -1.36
N VAL A 40 16.05 -18.37 -1.75
CA VAL A 40 15.35 -17.94 -2.97
C VAL A 40 14.00 -18.65 -3.11
N SER A 41 13.16 -18.50 -2.09
CA SER A 41 11.93 -19.27 -2.00
C SER A 41 10.89 -18.87 -3.05
N ASP A 42 10.19 -19.86 -3.61
CA ASP A 42 9.05 -19.64 -4.52
C ASP A 42 7.84 -19.00 -3.83
N SER A 43 7.81 -18.93 -2.49
CA SER A 43 6.73 -18.28 -1.74
C SER A 43 6.80 -16.76 -1.72
N VAL A 44 7.93 -16.16 -2.09
CA VAL A 44 8.11 -14.71 -2.09
C VAL A 44 8.44 -14.17 -3.48
N TYR A 45 8.28 -12.87 -3.65
CA TYR A 45 8.79 -12.13 -4.79
C TYR A 45 9.31 -10.79 -4.30
N ILE A 46 10.37 -10.30 -4.96
CA ILE A 46 11.02 -9.04 -4.63
C ILE A 46 10.71 -8.05 -5.74
N LEU A 47 10.15 -6.90 -5.36
CA LEU A 47 9.89 -5.79 -6.26
C LEU A 47 10.92 -4.71 -6.03
N THR A 48 11.49 -4.19 -7.12
CA THR A 48 12.27 -2.95 -7.06
C THR A 48 11.36 -1.79 -6.66
N ALA A 49 11.81 -1.02 -5.67
CA ALA A 49 11.10 0.11 -5.09
C ALA A 49 11.87 1.43 -5.29
N GLY A 50 12.86 1.42 -6.17
CA GLY A 50 13.58 2.60 -6.64
C GLY A 50 14.98 2.76 -6.06
N ALA A 51 15.62 3.86 -6.46
CA ALA A 51 16.94 4.26 -6.02
C ALA A 51 16.89 5.75 -5.68
N TYR A 52 17.20 6.07 -4.42
CA TYR A 52 16.96 7.39 -3.85
C TYR A 52 18.28 8.02 -3.40
N PRO A 53 18.66 9.21 -3.89
CA PRO A 53 19.80 9.91 -3.35
C PRO A 53 19.51 10.37 -1.90
N ILE A 54 20.49 10.21 -1.01
CA ILE A 54 20.39 10.68 0.38
C ILE A 54 20.47 12.21 0.40
N GLN A 55 19.33 12.88 0.53
CA GLN A 55 19.23 14.35 0.50
C GLN A 55 18.99 14.99 1.87
N ALA A 56 18.27 14.29 2.76
CA ALA A 56 17.92 14.80 4.09
C ALA A 56 18.63 14.04 5.21
N ALA A 57 18.96 14.73 6.31
CA ALA A 57 19.54 14.10 7.50
C ALA A 57 18.62 13.04 8.13
N THR A 58 17.31 13.13 7.90
CA THR A 58 16.30 12.13 8.30
C THR A 58 16.45 10.81 7.55
N MET A 59 17.09 10.80 6.38
CA MET A 59 17.41 9.58 5.61
C MET A 59 18.67 8.88 6.13
N ASN A 60 18.84 8.82 7.46
CA ASN A 60 19.95 8.11 8.08
C ASN A 60 19.57 6.66 8.38
N TYR A 61 19.87 5.77 7.44
CA TYR A 61 19.63 4.33 7.56
C TYR A 61 20.79 3.58 8.25
N CYS A 62 21.90 4.26 8.53
CA CYS A 62 23.08 3.67 9.17
C CYS A 62 23.11 3.87 10.68
N GLY A 63 22.42 4.89 11.22
CA GLY A 63 22.56 5.32 12.62
C GLY A 63 22.36 4.26 13.71
N GLY A 64 21.66 3.16 13.43
CA GLY A 64 21.49 2.01 14.34
C GLY A 64 22.76 1.19 14.55
N LEU A 65 23.77 1.32 13.68
CA LEU A 65 25.08 0.68 13.82
C LEU A 65 25.93 1.34 14.93
N ASN A 66 25.50 2.44 15.54
CA ASN A 66 26.22 2.98 16.69
C ASN A 66 26.16 2.01 17.87
N GLY A 67 27.31 1.72 18.47
CA GLY A 67 27.42 0.78 19.57
C GLY A 67 28.81 0.20 19.74
N ASN A 68 28.90 -0.78 20.63
CA ASN A 68 30.13 -1.50 20.94
C ASN A 68 30.06 -2.91 20.36
N TYR A 69 31.16 -3.38 19.79
CA TYR A 69 31.27 -4.69 19.15
C TYR A 69 32.47 -5.42 19.74
N SER A 70 32.28 -6.69 20.14
CA SER A 70 33.38 -7.53 20.62
C SER A 70 34.03 -8.23 19.43
N VAL A 71 35.28 -7.89 19.12
CA VAL A 71 35.97 -8.36 17.92
C VAL A 71 37.14 -9.26 18.32
N PRO A 72 37.08 -10.57 18.03
CA PRO A 72 38.10 -11.51 18.50
C PRO A 72 39.41 -11.43 17.70
N ASP A 73 39.34 -11.11 16.40
CA ASP A 73 40.48 -11.02 15.51
C ASP A 73 40.31 -9.87 14.49
N LEU A 74 41.41 -9.17 14.21
CA LEU A 74 41.51 -8.07 13.25
C LEU A 74 42.40 -8.42 12.04
N ALA A 75 42.88 -9.67 11.92
CA ALA A 75 43.68 -10.13 10.79
C ALA A 75 42.89 -10.11 9.47
N LEU A 76 41.57 -10.27 9.53
CA LEU A 76 40.66 -10.24 8.38
C LEU A 76 39.65 -9.08 8.50
N PRO A 77 39.14 -8.55 7.37
CA PRO A 77 38.08 -7.55 7.40
C PRO A 77 36.85 -8.06 8.14
N VAL A 78 36.42 -7.32 9.16
CA VAL A 78 35.32 -7.74 10.05
C VAL A 78 33.98 -7.29 9.50
N GLN A 79 32.98 -8.16 9.53
CA GLN A 79 31.61 -7.83 9.14
C GLN A 79 30.80 -7.54 10.40
N LEU A 80 30.17 -6.37 10.48
CA LEU A 80 29.41 -5.94 11.65
C LEU A 80 27.91 -5.99 11.35
N ALA A 81 27.12 -6.36 12.34
CA ALA A 81 25.67 -6.36 12.23
C ALA A 81 25.00 -5.84 13.50
N VAL A 82 23.78 -5.35 13.35
CA VAL A 82 22.87 -5.05 14.46
C VAL A 82 21.49 -5.53 14.09
N VAL A 83 20.80 -6.09 15.08
CA VAL A 83 19.37 -6.34 14.96
C VAL A 83 18.65 -5.75 16.16
N ASP A 84 17.65 -4.93 15.87
CA ASP A 84 16.77 -4.32 16.87
C ASP A 84 15.32 -4.60 16.49
N ASP A 85 14.45 -4.77 17.47
CA ASP A 85 13.01 -4.85 17.27
C ASP A 85 12.24 -3.86 18.15
N GLY A 86 11.04 -3.54 17.67
CA GLY A 86 10.19 -2.52 18.25
C GLY A 86 8.72 -2.74 17.93
N MET A 87 7.88 -2.01 18.64
CA MET A 87 6.46 -1.93 18.40
C MET A 87 6.03 -0.47 18.27
N THR A 88 5.29 -0.18 17.20
CA THR A 88 4.69 1.11 16.95
C THR A 88 3.29 1.14 17.55
N TYR A 89 3.06 2.17 18.35
CA TYR A 89 1.82 2.52 18.99
C TYR A 89 1.20 3.73 18.28
N LEU A 90 -0.11 3.69 18.08
CA LEU A 90 -0.85 4.72 17.35
C LEU A 90 -2.11 5.16 18.11
N ARG A 91 -2.37 6.47 18.15
CA ARG A 91 -3.57 7.08 18.75
C ARG A 91 -4.32 7.91 17.71
N GLY A 92 -5.66 7.85 17.77
CA GLY A 92 -6.51 8.62 16.87
C GLY A 92 -6.52 8.13 15.42
N ASP A 93 -7.30 8.78 14.58
CA ASP A 93 -7.39 8.53 13.15
C ASP A 93 -7.53 9.87 12.41
N ALA A 94 -7.54 9.82 11.07
CA ALA A 94 -7.63 11.03 10.25
C ALA A 94 -8.87 11.89 10.56
N LEU A 95 -9.95 11.31 11.08
CA LEU A 95 -11.13 12.08 11.50
C LEU A 95 -10.88 12.69 12.88
N SER A 96 -10.40 11.93 13.87
CA SER A 96 -10.14 12.46 15.21
C SER A 96 -9.09 13.56 15.23
N HIS A 97 -8.08 13.48 14.36
CA HIS A 97 -7.10 14.56 14.18
C HIS A 97 -7.72 15.89 13.75
N TRP A 98 -8.88 15.85 13.09
CA TRP A 98 -9.57 17.05 12.62
C TRP A 98 -10.37 17.76 13.71
N TYR A 99 -10.98 17.00 14.64
CA TYR A 99 -11.89 17.55 15.66
C TYR A 99 -11.38 17.43 17.10
N SER A 100 -10.21 16.84 17.33
CA SER A 100 -9.61 16.65 18.66
C SER A 100 -8.15 17.12 18.70
N ASN A 101 -7.60 17.22 19.91
CA ASN A 101 -6.21 17.62 20.15
C ASN A 101 -5.26 16.42 20.37
N ASP A 102 -5.59 15.26 19.81
CA ASP A 102 -4.79 14.03 19.97
C ASP A 102 -3.37 14.11 19.39
N LEU A 103 -3.05 15.18 18.64
CA LEU A 103 -1.72 15.49 18.12
C LEU A 103 -0.87 16.38 19.04
N VAL A 104 -1.47 17.01 20.05
CA VAL A 104 -0.81 18.03 20.87
C VAL A 104 -0.90 17.71 22.36
N ASP A 105 -2.06 17.25 22.81
CA ASP A 105 -2.33 17.01 24.23
C ASP A 105 -1.90 15.59 24.65
N ASN A 106 -1.39 15.44 25.88
CA ASN A 106 -1.07 14.14 26.47
C ASN A 106 -0.18 13.24 25.58
N LEU A 107 0.87 13.83 25.01
CA LEU A 107 1.81 13.11 24.16
C LEU A 107 2.77 12.25 25.00
N PRO A 108 3.18 11.07 24.49
CA PRO A 108 4.23 10.26 25.07
C PRO A 108 5.55 11.01 25.26
N THR A 109 6.30 10.60 26.27
CA THR A 109 7.69 11.04 26.45
C THR A 109 8.65 9.89 26.13
N LYS A 110 9.95 10.19 25.99
CA LYS A 110 11.03 9.19 25.81
C LYS A 110 11.10 8.12 26.90
N LYS A 111 10.44 8.33 28.05
CA LYS A 111 10.42 7.39 29.18
C LYS A 111 9.12 6.58 29.26
N SER A 112 8.15 6.88 28.40
CA SER A 112 6.84 6.27 28.46
C SER A 112 6.90 4.81 28.02
N LYS A 113 6.34 3.94 28.86
CA LYS A 113 6.29 2.48 28.70
C LYS A 113 5.01 2.03 28.02
N MET A 114 4.91 0.73 27.75
CA MET A 114 3.73 0.15 27.08
C MET A 114 2.43 0.38 27.88
N ALA A 115 2.47 0.28 29.21
CA ALA A 115 1.32 0.56 30.06
C ALA A 115 0.90 2.04 30.01
N ASP A 116 1.87 2.96 29.92
CA ASP A 116 1.59 4.39 29.77
C ASP A 116 0.93 4.65 28.40
N MET A 117 1.36 3.95 27.35
CA MET A 117 0.79 4.09 26.00
C MET A 117 -0.70 3.74 26.01
N GLN A 118 -1.06 2.62 26.62
CA GLN A 118 -2.45 2.21 26.74
C GLN A 118 -3.27 3.22 27.56
N THR A 119 -2.70 3.73 28.64
CA THR A 119 -3.35 4.77 29.48
C THR A 119 -3.58 6.08 28.70
N LEU A 120 -2.67 6.42 27.79
CA LEU A 120 -2.76 7.60 26.92
C LEU A 120 -3.65 7.38 25.67
N GLY A 121 -4.25 6.19 25.52
CA GLY A 121 -5.13 5.83 24.41
C GLY A 121 -4.42 5.39 23.13
N TYR A 122 -3.14 5.02 23.21
CA TYR A 122 -2.40 4.46 22.09
C TYR A 122 -2.57 2.93 22.03
N ASN A 123 -2.82 2.42 20.82
CA ASN A 123 -2.94 0.99 20.57
C ASN A 123 -1.72 0.46 19.78
N PRO A 124 -1.24 -0.75 20.08
CA PRO A 124 -0.20 -1.39 19.29
C PRO A 124 -0.71 -1.66 17.87
N ALA A 125 0.02 -1.21 16.86
CA ALA A 125 -0.47 -1.19 15.47
C ALA A 125 0.49 -1.83 14.46
N ARG A 126 1.78 -1.96 14.80
CA ARG A 126 2.80 -2.55 13.93
C ARG A 126 3.96 -3.06 14.76
N MET A 127 4.42 -4.27 14.48
CA MET A 127 5.70 -4.79 14.97
C MET A 127 6.75 -4.61 13.90
N GLN A 128 7.97 -4.29 14.30
CA GLN A 128 9.07 -4.01 13.39
C GLN A 128 10.35 -4.66 13.88
N ALA A 129 11.13 -5.21 12.96
CA ALA A 129 12.44 -5.78 13.22
C ALA A 129 13.40 -5.29 12.14
N ASP A 130 14.54 -4.73 12.54
CA ASP A 130 15.49 -4.04 11.67
C ASP A 130 16.88 -4.67 11.80
N LEU A 131 17.29 -5.42 10.78
CA LEU A 131 18.61 -6.00 10.65
C LEU A 131 19.44 -5.12 9.71
N ARG A 132 20.62 -4.69 10.17
CA ARG A 132 21.58 -3.93 9.37
C ARG A 132 22.91 -4.64 9.41
N MET A 133 23.52 -4.79 8.24
CA MET A 133 24.76 -5.56 8.05
C MET A 133 25.72 -4.76 7.20
N THR A 134 26.98 -4.68 7.59
CA THR A 134 28.03 -4.02 6.80
C THR A 134 28.78 -5.04 5.95
N THR A 135 29.42 -4.59 4.88
CA THR A 135 30.50 -5.38 4.27
C THR A 135 31.73 -5.38 5.17
N GLY A 136 32.74 -6.18 4.84
CA GLY A 136 33.97 -6.29 5.63
C GLY A 136 34.69 -4.95 5.82
N LEU A 137 35.02 -4.62 7.07
CA LEU A 137 35.80 -3.44 7.45
C LEU A 137 37.23 -3.83 7.80
N PRO A 138 38.26 -3.25 7.16
CA PRO A 138 39.65 -3.48 7.52
C PRO A 138 40.05 -2.60 8.72
N ILE A 139 39.54 -2.91 9.90
CA ILE A 139 39.82 -2.15 11.13
C ILE A 139 41.25 -2.43 11.59
N GLN A 140 42.04 -1.38 11.76
CA GLN A 140 43.40 -1.50 12.27
C GLN A 140 43.41 -1.52 13.80
N ASN A 141 44.35 -2.27 14.39
CA ASN A 141 44.59 -2.29 15.83
C ASN A 141 45.25 -0.97 16.30
N THR A 142 44.46 0.10 16.33
CA THR A 142 44.87 1.40 16.82
C THR A 142 43.76 2.05 17.63
N THR A 143 44.16 2.72 18.71
CA THR A 143 43.27 3.53 19.54
C THR A 143 42.90 4.86 18.89
N LYS A 144 43.49 5.19 17.73
CA LYS A 144 43.11 6.35 16.93
C LYS A 144 41.77 6.09 16.23
N THR A 145 40.99 7.14 16.10
CA THR A 145 39.74 7.11 15.34
C THR A 145 40.01 6.84 13.85
N GLN A 146 39.26 5.89 13.29
CA GLN A 146 39.31 5.49 11.89
C GLN A 146 37.95 5.76 11.23
N ASN A 147 37.96 6.23 9.99
CA ASN A 147 36.75 6.52 9.22
C ASN A 147 36.67 5.59 8.01
N PHE A 148 35.53 4.97 7.81
CA PHE A 148 35.28 4.05 6.72
C PHE A 148 34.00 4.41 5.97
N ALA A 149 34.08 4.46 4.64
CA ALA A 149 32.90 4.49 3.78
C ALA A 149 32.66 3.07 3.28
N VAL A 150 31.62 2.40 3.77
CA VAL A 150 31.35 0.99 3.45
C VAL A 150 29.92 0.78 2.97
N PRO A 151 29.73 -0.11 1.99
CA PRO A 151 28.40 -0.59 1.66
C PRO A 151 27.74 -1.29 2.85
N PHE A 152 26.42 -1.17 2.94
CA PHE A 152 25.61 -1.89 3.93
C PHE A 152 24.35 -2.45 3.28
N TYR A 153 23.81 -3.47 3.93
CA TYR A 153 22.53 -4.09 3.63
C TYR A 153 21.59 -3.94 4.81
N ARG A 154 20.30 -3.75 4.52
CA ARG A 154 19.25 -3.63 5.52
C ARG A 154 18.10 -4.55 5.17
N VAL A 155 17.65 -5.34 6.13
CA VAL A 155 16.40 -6.10 6.06
C VAL A 155 15.51 -5.54 7.17
N TYR A 156 14.43 -4.88 6.79
CA TYR A 156 13.52 -4.26 7.75
C TYR A 156 12.12 -4.86 7.59
N SER A 157 11.82 -5.77 8.51
CA SER A 157 10.63 -6.61 8.54
C SER A 157 9.53 -5.93 9.37
N LYS A 158 8.31 -5.91 8.86
CA LYS A 158 7.15 -5.27 9.46
C LYS A 158 5.97 -6.22 9.44
N SER A 159 5.32 -6.38 10.58
CA SER A 159 4.04 -7.10 10.67
C SER A 159 2.97 -6.21 11.27
N TYR A 160 1.75 -6.36 10.79
CA TYR A 160 0.60 -5.51 11.13
C TYR A 160 -0.41 -6.22 12.03
N CYS A 161 -0.16 -7.48 12.38
CA CYS A 161 -0.93 -8.26 13.33
C CYS A 161 -0.07 -9.42 13.83
N THR A 162 -0.33 -9.87 15.06
CA THR A 162 0.48 -10.93 15.67
C THR A 162 0.31 -12.25 14.91
N GLY A 163 1.43 -12.89 14.56
CA GLY A 163 1.44 -14.18 13.85
C GLY A 163 1.25 -14.11 12.33
N TYR A 164 1.07 -12.91 11.76
CA TYR A 164 0.97 -12.75 10.32
C TYR A 164 2.36 -12.63 9.68
N VAL A 165 2.42 -13.10 8.44
CA VAL A 165 3.62 -13.01 7.61
C VAL A 165 4.01 -11.53 7.46
N PRO A 166 5.27 -11.18 7.78
CA PRO A 166 5.72 -9.82 7.64
C PRO A 166 5.99 -9.44 6.18
N LEU A 167 5.85 -8.14 5.92
CA LEU A 167 6.44 -7.47 4.77
C LEU A 167 7.89 -7.14 5.10
N ALA A 168 8.84 -7.33 4.18
CA ALA A 168 10.22 -6.90 4.40
C ALA A 168 10.67 -5.86 3.37
N THR A 169 11.21 -4.74 3.85
CA THR A 169 11.89 -3.76 3.00
C THR A 169 13.37 -4.07 2.97
N LEU A 170 13.95 -4.14 1.77
CA LEU A 170 15.35 -4.43 1.53
C LEU A 170 16.05 -3.14 1.14
N GLY A 171 17.11 -2.80 1.85
CA GLY A 171 17.90 -1.60 1.62
C GLY A 171 19.34 -1.95 1.28
N HIS A 172 19.91 -1.21 0.34
CA HIS A 172 21.35 -1.20 0.10
C HIS A 172 21.82 0.24 -0.08
N GLY A 173 22.97 0.58 0.49
CA GLY A 173 23.57 1.91 0.32
C GLY A 173 24.94 1.99 0.96
N THR A 174 25.41 3.19 1.23
CA THR A 174 26.75 3.42 1.80
C THR A 174 26.67 4.15 3.14
N CYS A 175 27.35 3.61 4.14
CA CYS A 175 27.51 4.23 5.46
C CYS A 175 28.89 4.85 5.60
N ASN A 176 28.96 6.01 6.26
CA ASN A 176 30.18 6.55 6.81
C ASN A 176 30.25 6.22 8.30
N LEU A 177 31.26 5.44 8.67
CA LEU A 177 31.43 4.85 9.98
C LEU A 177 32.70 5.40 10.62
N THR A 178 32.58 5.88 11.86
CA THR A 178 33.70 6.35 12.67
C THR A 178 33.90 5.38 13.83
N VAL A 179 35.00 4.64 13.78
CA VAL A 179 35.30 3.55 14.72
C VAL A 179 36.58 3.81 15.49
N GLN A 180 36.66 3.25 16.68
CA GLN A 180 37.85 3.26 17.52
C GLN A 180 38.05 1.86 18.12
N PHE A 181 39.25 1.30 18.01
CA PHE A 181 39.56 0.00 18.62
C PHE A 181 40.15 0.18 20.02
N VAL A 182 39.60 -0.54 21.00
CA VAL A 182 40.07 -0.53 22.39
C VAL A 182 40.71 -1.89 22.69
N GLN A 183 42.04 -1.90 22.75
CA GLN A 183 42.84 -3.12 22.86
C GLN A 183 42.62 -3.88 24.17
N GLY A 184 42.37 -3.19 25.30
CA GLY A 184 42.20 -3.84 26.61
C GLY A 184 40.98 -4.76 26.71
N SER A 185 39.93 -4.49 25.92
CA SER A 185 38.68 -5.23 25.90
C SER A 185 38.41 -5.94 24.57
N ASN A 186 39.31 -5.83 23.60
CA ASN A 186 39.10 -6.27 22.21
C ASN A 186 37.75 -5.79 21.64
N THR A 187 37.41 -4.53 21.92
CA THR A 187 36.13 -3.95 21.48
C THR A 187 36.34 -2.86 20.45
N VAL A 188 35.54 -2.90 19.39
CA VAL A 188 35.37 -1.79 18.46
C VAL A 188 34.22 -0.92 18.96
N VAL A 189 34.51 0.35 19.21
CA VAL A 189 33.54 1.37 19.58
C VAL A 189 33.17 2.16 18.33
N MET A 190 31.94 2.01 17.86
CA MET A 190 31.38 2.78 16.75
C MET A 190 30.74 4.05 17.30
N THR A 191 31.45 5.17 17.18
CA THR A 191 31.05 6.45 17.77
C THR A 191 30.08 7.24 16.90
N LYS A 192 30.24 7.15 15.57
CA LYS A 192 29.34 7.79 14.60
C LYS A 192 29.08 6.85 13.43
N SER A 193 27.82 6.79 13.03
CA SER A 193 27.35 6.05 11.87
C SER A 193 26.25 6.85 11.20
N PHE A 194 26.45 7.18 9.93
CA PHE A 194 25.49 7.92 9.15
C PHE A 194 25.51 7.52 7.67
N SER A 195 24.37 7.60 7.00
CA SER A 195 24.31 7.40 5.55
C SER A 195 25.07 8.51 4.82
N VAL A 196 25.92 8.15 3.85
CA VAL A 196 26.74 9.12 3.12
C VAL A 196 25.83 10.11 2.36
N PRO A 197 25.97 11.43 2.58
CA PRO A 197 25.18 12.41 1.85
C PRO A 197 25.37 12.27 0.33
N SER A 198 24.30 12.48 -0.43
CA SER A 198 24.26 12.34 -1.91
C SER A 198 24.57 10.94 -2.45
N SER A 199 24.84 9.95 -1.60
CA SER A 199 24.95 8.54 -2.03
C SER A 199 23.58 7.98 -2.39
N THR A 200 23.55 6.94 -3.22
CA THR A 200 22.30 6.28 -3.63
C THR A 200 21.92 5.19 -2.65
N HIS A 201 20.66 5.22 -2.19
CA HIS A 201 20.02 4.14 -1.44
C HIS A 201 19.07 3.36 -2.35
N HIS A 202 19.38 2.09 -2.61
CA HIS A 202 18.52 1.18 -3.35
C HIS A 202 17.50 0.56 -2.41
N LEU A 203 16.24 0.58 -2.83
CA LEU A 203 15.11 0.03 -2.08
C LEU A 203 14.46 -1.11 -2.86
N GLY A 204 14.20 -2.20 -2.17
CA GLY A 204 13.37 -3.31 -2.62
C GLY A 204 12.30 -3.64 -1.60
N LEU A 205 11.21 -4.25 -2.04
CA LEU A 205 10.14 -4.73 -1.18
C LEU A 205 9.92 -6.21 -1.45
N MET A 206 9.98 -7.02 -0.39
CA MET A 206 9.69 -8.45 -0.44
C MET A 206 8.26 -8.70 0.03
N PHE A 207 7.46 -9.29 -0.86
CA PHE A 207 6.09 -9.69 -0.60
C PHE A 207 5.96 -11.22 -0.68
N ARG A 208 5.05 -11.78 0.11
CA ARG A 208 4.63 -13.16 -0.04
C ARG A 208 3.60 -13.28 -1.18
N ARG A 209 3.72 -14.33 -1.98
CA ARG A 209 2.72 -14.68 -2.99
C ARG A 209 1.39 -15.00 -2.30
N SER A 210 0.31 -14.49 -2.88
CA SER A 210 -1.05 -14.71 -2.39
C SER A 210 -1.89 -15.33 -3.50
N ILE A 211 -2.76 -16.28 -3.14
CA ILE A 211 -3.75 -16.80 -4.10
C ILE A 211 -4.72 -15.70 -4.52
N TYR A 212 -5.01 -14.74 -3.64
CA TYR A 212 -5.92 -13.63 -3.91
C TYR A 212 -5.39 -12.70 -5.01
N SER A 213 -4.08 -12.42 -5.04
CA SER A 213 -3.47 -11.63 -6.11
C SER A 213 -3.54 -12.37 -7.45
N THR A 214 -3.36 -13.69 -7.45
CA THR A 214 -3.50 -14.52 -8.66
C THR A 214 -4.93 -14.55 -9.17
N ILE A 215 -5.92 -14.77 -8.30
CA ILE A 215 -7.35 -14.71 -8.65
C ILE A 215 -7.69 -13.31 -9.20
N GLY A 216 -7.21 -12.25 -8.53
CA GLY A 216 -7.39 -10.89 -8.99
C GLY A 216 -6.84 -10.68 -10.40
N ALA A 217 -5.62 -11.17 -10.69
CA ALA A 217 -5.04 -11.08 -12.03
C ALA A 217 -5.89 -11.81 -13.08
N VAL A 218 -6.34 -13.04 -12.80
CA VAL A 218 -7.21 -13.80 -13.71
C VAL A 218 -8.51 -13.05 -13.99
N LEU A 219 -9.16 -12.51 -12.97
CA LEU A 219 -10.40 -11.72 -13.13
C LEU A 219 -10.19 -10.50 -14.02
N LYS A 220 -9.04 -9.81 -13.92
CA LYS A 220 -8.68 -8.70 -14.82
C LYS A 220 -8.57 -9.15 -16.27
N TYR A 221 -7.90 -10.28 -16.54
CA TYR A 221 -7.79 -10.80 -17.90
C TYR A 221 -9.15 -11.20 -18.48
N VAL A 222 -9.97 -11.89 -17.69
CA VAL A 222 -11.34 -12.25 -18.09
C VAL A 222 -12.18 -11.00 -18.37
N ALA A 223 -12.11 -9.98 -17.52
CA ALA A 223 -12.81 -8.71 -17.73
C ALA A 223 -12.39 -8.02 -19.03
N ILE A 224 -11.08 -7.96 -19.32
CA ILE A 224 -10.56 -7.37 -20.56
C ILE A 224 -11.07 -8.14 -21.79
N LEU A 225 -11.10 -9.47 -21.76
CA LEU A 225 -11.64 -10.29 -22.84
C LEU A 225 -13.13 -10.04 -23.06
N ILE A 226 -13.92 -9.98 -21.99
CA ILE A 226 -15.35 -9.65 -22.05
C ILE A 226 -15.56 -8.25 -22.64
N ALA A 227 -14.76 -7.26 -22.23
CA ALA A 227 -14.86 -5.91 -22.76
C ALA A 227 -14.57 -5.86 -24.27
N MET A 228 -13.49 -6.51 -24.72
CA MET A 228 -13.12 -6.54 -26.13
C MET A 228 -14.18 -7.26 -26.98
N ALA A 229 -14.62 -8.44 -26.53
CA ALA A 229 -15.65 -9.21 -27.23
C ALA A 229 -16.98 -8.44 -27.29
N GLY A 230 -17.43 -7.89 -26.16
CA GLY A 230 -18.66 -7.11 -26.07
C GLY A 230 -18.61 -5.84 -26.93
N PHE A 231 -17.48 -5.13 -26.95
CA PHE A 231 -17.33 -3.96 -27.81
C PHE A 231 -17.34 -4.33 -29.29
N LEU A 232 -16.63 -5.38 -29.71
CA LEU A 232 -16.62 -5.84 -31.10
C LEU A 232 -18.01 -6.33 -31.55
N ALA A 233 -18.73 -7.04 -30.68
CA ALA A 233 -20.11 -7.44 -30.91
C ALA A 233 -21.01 -6.21 -31.08
N SER A 234 -20.95 -5.24 -30.16
CA SER A 234 -21.76 -4.01 -30.20
C SER A 234 -21.58 -3.20 -31.49
N ARG A 235 -20.44 -3.32 -32.19
CA ARG A 235 -20.24 -2.67 -33.49
C ARG A 235 -21.07 -3.32 -34.59
N ARG A 236 -21.32 -4.62 -34.52
CA ARG A 236 -22.00 -5.42 -35.57
C ARG A 236 -23.48 -5.70 -35.26
N THR A 237 -23.92 -5.49 -34.03
CA THR A 237 -25.23 -5.94 -33.55
C THR A 237 -25.84 -4.87 -32.63
N VAL A 238 -26.68 -3.98 -33.15
CA VAL A 238 -27.48 -3.12 -32.28
C VAL A 238 -28.91 -3.08 -32.77
N GLN A 239 -29.71 -4.06 -32.34
CA GLN A 239 -31.09 -3.75 -32.02
C GLN A 239 -31.21 -3.71 -30.50
N TRP A 240 -31.58 -2.53 -30.00
CA TRP A 240 -31.86 -2.29 -28.60
C TRP A 240 -33.05 -3.18 -28.19
N HIS A 241 -32.91 -3.95 -27.11
CA HIS A 241 -34.01 -4.75 -26.59
C HIS A 241 -35.04 -3.80 -25.98
N GLU A 242 -36.09 -3.45 -26.74
CA GLU A 242 -37.27 -2.77 -26.18
C GLU A 242 -38.02 -3.76 -25.30
N ARG A 243 -37.84 -3.62 -23.99
CA ARG A 243 -38.56 -4.45 -23.00
C ARG A 243 -40.06 -4.23 -23.17
N SER A 244 -40.80 -5.29 -23.48
CA SER A 244 -42.24 -5.29 -23.27
C SER A 244 -42.50 -5.27 -21.76
N PRO A 245 -43.28 -4.32 -21.22
CA PRO A 245 -43.59 -4.26 -19.79
C PRO A 245 -44.29 -5.53 -19.24
N ASP A 246 -44.77 -6.39 -20.13
CA ASP A 246 -45.56 -7.58 -19.80
C ASP A 246 -44.74 -8.88 -19.69
N LYS A 247 -43.41 -8.84 -19.88
CA LYS A 247 -42.54 -10.04 -19.80
C LYS A 247 -41.42 -9.87 -18.78
N VAL A 248 -41.34 -10.82 -17.85
CA VAL A 248 -40.20 -10.95 -16.92
C VAL A 248 -39.14 -11.82 -17.59
N GLU A 249 -38.02 -11.22 -17.98
CA GLU A 249 -36.88 -11.96 -18.56
C GLU A 249 -36.15 -12.77 -17.50
N SER A 250 -35.74 -13.98 -17.89
CA SER A 250 -34.85 -14.82 -17.10
C SER A 250 -33.40 -14.30 -17.15
N VAL A 251 -32.61 -14.57 -16.09
CA VAL A 251 -31.17 -14.24 -16.06
C VAL A 251 -30.43 -14.91 -17.22
N THR A 252 -30.88 -16.09 -17.65
CA THR A 252 -30.38 -16.86 -18.78
C THR A 252 -30.59 -16.17 -20.13
N GLU A 253 -31.76 -15.58 -20.38
CA GLU A 253 -32.01 -14.83 -21.62
C GLU A 253 -31.11 -13.60 -21.71
N LYS A 254 -30.92 -12.87 -20.59
CA LYS A 254 -29.99 -11.73 -20.55
C LYS A 254 -28.55 -12.12 -20.85
N LEU A 255 -28.10 -13.26 -20.33
CA LEU A 255 -26.76 -13.79 -20.57
C LEU A 255 -26.61 -14.23 -22.04
N MET A 256 -27.65 -14.82 -22.62
CA MET A 256 -27.63 -15.27 -24.01
C MET A 256 -27.66 -14.08 -24.99
N ASP A 257 -28.48 -13.06 -24.74
CA ASP A 257 -28.50 -11.82 -25.51
C ASP A 257 -27.18 -11.02 -25.40
N MET A 258 -26.47 -11.13 -24.26
CA MET A 258 -25.14 -10.53 -24.10
C MET A 258 -24.07 -11.21 -24.98
N VAL A 259 -24.19 -12.53 -25.19
CA VAL A 259 -23.21 -13.33 -25.96
C VAL A 259 -23.56 -13.38 -27.45
N VAL A 260 -24.85 -13.43 -27.80
CA VAL A 260 -25.34 -13.55 -29.17
C VAL A 260 -26.42 -12.48 -29.45
N PRO A 261 -26.02 -11.19 -29.51
CA PRO A 261 -26.95 -10.11 -29.82
C PRO A 261 -27.49 -10.19 -31.25
N LYS A 262 -28.74 -9.72 -31.45
CA LYS A 262 -29.37 -9.67 -32.78
C LYS A 262 -28.58 -8.79 -33.75
N TYR A 263 -28.27 -9.35 -34.92
CA TYR A 263 -27.44 -8.70 -35.94
C TYR A 263 -28.15 -7.50 -36.57
N PHE A 264 -27.46 -6.36 -36.65
CA PHE A 264 -27.95 -5.17 -37.33
C PHE A 264 -26.97 -4.79 -38.44
N PRO A 265 -27.44 -4.59 -39.69
CA PRO A 265 -26.55 -4.43 -40.84
C PRO A 265 -25.77 -3.11 -40.88
N ARG A 266 -25.95 -2.19 -39.91
CA ARG A 266 -25.27 -0.89 -39.86
C ARG A 266 -24.37 -0.77 -38.64
N LEU A 267 -23.11 -0.38 -38.86
CA LEU A 267 -22.14 -0.11 -37.80
C LEU A 267 -22.61 1.08 -36.94
N SER A 268 -22.70 0.87 -35.62
CA SER A 268 -22.94 1.95 -34.66
C SER A 268 -21.62 2.61 -34.26
N TYR A 269 -21.58 3.95 -34.29
CA TYR A 269 -20.48 4.77 -33.77
C TYR A 269 -20.86 5.48 -32.47
N ALA A 270 -22.00 5.13 -31.88
CA ALA A 270 -22.56 5.86 -30.74
C ALA A 270 -21.72 5.76 -29.46
N ILE A 271 -20.94 4.69 -29.28
CA ILE A 271 -20.20 4.41 -28.04
C ILE A 271 -18.73 4.12 -28.35
N ARG A 272 -17.84 4.83 -27.66
CA ARG A 272 -16.39 4.58 -27.64
C ARG A 272 -16.06 3.47 -26.63
N PHE A 273 -14.93 2.79 -26.81
CA PHE A 273 -14.55 1.64 -25.98
C PHE A 273 -14.42 1.99 -24.49
N ASP A 274 -13.85 3.15 -24.18
CA ASP A 274 -13.72 3.70 -22.84
C ASP A 274 -15.09 3.88 -22.14
N LEU A 275 -16.06 4.42 -22.87
CA LEU A 275 -17.42 4.60 -22.38
C LEU A 275 -18.16 3.26 -22.21
N PHE A 276 -17.86 2.26 -23.06
CA PHE A 276 -18.40 0.91 -22.93
C PHE A 276 -17.90 0.22 -21.65
N CYS A 277 -16.59 0.26 -21.39
CA CYS A 277 -15.99 -0.38 -20.21
C CYS A 277 -16.53 0.16 -18.89
N TYR A 278 -16.61 1.49 -18.75
CA TYR A 278 -17.14 2.10 -17.53
C TYR A 278 -18.64 1.83 -17.33
N ASN A 279 -19.43 1.80 -18.41
CA ASN A 279 -20.87 1.55 -18.30
C ASN A 279 -21.21 0.07 -18.13
N SER A 280 -20.38 -0.88 -18.55
CA SER A 280 -20.66 -2.32 -18.38
C SER A 280 -20.65 -2.75 -16.91
N ASP A 281 -21.78 -3.29 -16.42
CA ASP A 281 -21.92 -3.81 -15.03
C ASP A 281 -20.95 -4.96 -14.74
N LEU A 282 -20.90 -5.95 -15.63
CA LEU A 282 -20.06 -7.13 -15.44
C LEU A 282 -18.56 -6.77 -15.46
N PHE A 283 -18.15 -5.88 -16.37
CA PHE A 283 -16.75 -5.45 -16.45
C PHE A 283 -16.31 -4.74 -15.18
N VAL A 284 -17.09 -3.77 -14.71
CA VAL A 284 -16.79 -3.03 -13.48
C VAL A 284 -16.79 -3.96 -12.28
N LEU A 285 -17.76 -4.87 -12.17
CA LEU A 285 -17.82 -5.82 -11.06
C LEU A 285 -16.54 -6.66 -10.97
N LEU A 286 -16.11 -7.24 -12.09
CA LEU A 286 -14.87 -8.03 -12.15
C LEU A 286 -13.63 -7.21 -11.79
N PHE A 287 -13.54 -5.96 -12.26
CA PHE A 287 -12.43 -5.06 -11.91
C PHE A 287 -12.46 -4.63 -10.43
N VAL A 288 -13.63 -4.33 -9.88
CA VAL A 288 -13.80 -3.98 -8.46
C VAL A 288 -13.38 -5.15 -7.57
N VAL A 289 -13.92 -6.35 -7.82
CA VAL A 289 -13.60 -7.56 -7.04
C VAL A 289 -12.10 -7.87 -7.17
N SER A 290 -11.55 -7.82 -8.38
CA SER A 290 -10.12 -8.01 -8.61
C SER A 290 -9.26 -7.02 -7.81
N ASN A 291 -9.62 -5.73 -7.82
CA ASN A 291 -8.86 -4.72 -7.10
C ASN A 291 -8.98 -4.89 -5.58
N VAL A 292 -10.15 -5.27 -5.05
CA VAL A 292 -10.32 -5.56 -3.62
C VAL A 292 -9.43 -6.72 -3.18
N LEU A 293 -9.35 -7.80 -3.97
CA LEU A 293 -8.52 -8.97 -3.66
C LEU A 293 -7.01 -8.67 -3.62
N ASP A 294 -6.53 -7.73 -4.43
CA ASP A 294 -5.13 -7.30 -4.52
C ASP A 294 -4.82 -6.02 -3.71
N MET A 295 -5.83 -5.46 -3.02
CA MET A 295 -5.73 -4.11 -2.42
C MET A 295 -4.65 -4.02 -1.35
N ASN A 296 -4.52 -5.07 -0.52
CA ASN A 296 -3.60 -5.07 0.61
C ASN A 296 -2.15 -4.90 0.16
N GLN A 297 -1.70 -5.69 -0.83
CA GLN A 297 -0.34 -5.61 -1.36
C GLN A 297 -0.10 -4.29 -2.10
N ALA A 298 -1.10 -3.81 -2.85
CA ALA A 298 -1.01 -2.55 -3.58
C ALA A 298 -0.85 -1.34 -2.64
N ILE A 299 -1.67 -1.24 -1.57
CA ILE A 299 -1.57 -0.14 -0.59
C ILE A 299 -0.24 -0.20 0.16
N GLN A 300 0.22 -1.40 0.54
CA GLN A 300 1.52 -1.58 1.17
C GLN A 300 2.66 -1.06 0.29
N TYR A 301 2.68 -1.45 -0.99
CA TYR A 301 3.68 -0.98 -1.94
C TYR A 301 3.62 0.55 -2.10
N ILE A 302 2.43 1.11 -2.35
CA ILE A 302 2.24 2.54 -2.55
C ILE A 302 2.77 3.33 -1.36
N ARG A 303 2.40 2.94 -0.13
CA ARG A 303 2.81 3.63 1.10
C ARG A 303 4.31 3.54 1.34
N GLU A 304 4.89 2.33 1.23
CA GLU A 304 6.31 2.14 1.49
C GLU A 304 7.18 2.92 0.51
N VAL A 305 6.88 2.87 -0.79
CA VAL A 305 7.62 3.61 -1.81
C VAL A 305 7.41 5.12 -1.66
N ASN A 306 6.18 5.57 -1.35
CA ASN A 306 5.88 6.99 -1.14
C ASN A 306 6.66 7.59 0.03
N ALA A 307 6.87 6.85 1.12
CA ALA A 307 7.63 7.33 2.27
C ALA A 307 9.08 7.73 1.92
N TYR A 308 9.70 7.03 0.96
CA TYR A 308 11.04 7.37 0.46
C TYR A 308 10.96 8.46 -0.62
N ASN A 309 9.99 8.36 -1.53
CA ASN A 309 9.80 9.31 -2.62
C ASN A 309 9.43 10.72 -2.15
N ALA A 310 8.74 10.85 -1.01
CA ALA A 310 8.43 12.14 -0.39
C ALA A 310 9.70 12.86 0.12
N LEU A 311 10.71 12.09 0.57
CA LEU A 311 11.99 12.63 1.05
C LEU A 311 12.98 12.90 -0.10
N SER A 312 12.96 12.05 -1.13
CA SER A 312 13.76 12.23 -2.34
C SER A 312 12.94 11.90 -3.60
N PRO A 313 12.30 12.91 -4.21
CA PRO A 313 11.40 12.69 -5.33
C PRO A 313 12.08 12.12 -6.57
N GLN A 314 11.55 11.01 -7.08
CA GLN A 314 11.94 10.35 -8.33
C GLN A 314 10.74 10.28 -9.27
N LEU A 315 10.83 10.93 -10.44
CA LEU A 315 9.70 11.04 -11.39
C LEU A 315 9.14 9.67 -11.80
N ASN A 316 10.02 8.71 -12.09
CA ASN A 316 9.61 7.36 -12.51
C ASN A 316 8.78 6.65 -11.43
N MET A 317 9.20 6.77 -10.17
CA MET A 317 8.47 6.19 -9.04
C MET A 317 7.16 6.92 -8.79
N THR A 318 7.14 8.26 -8.90
CA THR A 318 5.90 9.05 -8.81
C THR A 318 4.86 8.61 -9.85
N ILE A 319 5.26 8.43 -11.11
CA ILE A 319 4.34 7.97 -12.18
C ILE A 319 3.83 6.55 -11.87
N GLN A 320 4.70 5.66 -11.39
CA GLN A 320 4.31 4.31 -11.01
C GLN A 320 3.31 4.31 -9.84
N LEU A 321 3.54 5.16 -8.83
CA LEU A 321 2.63 5.34 -7.70
C LEU A 321 1.26 5.86 -8.16
N PHE A 322 1.23 6.88 -9.01
CA PHE A 322 -0.02 7.39 -9.58
C PHE A 322 -0.76 6.31 -10.36
N SER A 323 -0.05 5.53 -11.20
CA SER A 323 -0.61 4.40 -11.93
C SER A 323 -1.25 3.36 -10.99
N LEU A 324 -0.57 2.99 -9.90
CA LEU A 324 -1.13 2.08 -8.90
C LEU A 324 -2.35 2.68 -8.17
N SER A 325 -2.33 3.97 -7.84
CA SER A 325 -3.46 4.66 -7.23
C SER A 325 -4.68 4.76 -8.14
N THR A 326 -4.52 4.79 -9.48
CA THR A 326 -5.66 4.77 -10.41
C THR A 326 -6.52 3.51 -10.28
N ARG A 327 -6.02 2.43 -9.66
CA ARG A 327 -6.82 1.23 -9.37
C ARG A 327 -8.03 1.54 -8.47
N LEU A 328 -7.89 2.51 -7.56
CA LEU A 328 -8.96 2.96 -6.68
C LEU A 328 -10.10 3.64 -7.44
N LEU A 329 -9.85 4.11 -8.67
CA LEU A 329 -10.88 4.66 -9.55
C LEU A 329 -11.98 3.62 -9.79
N TRP A 330 -11.64 2.34 -9.94
CA TRP A 330 -12.63 1.29 -10.10
C TRP A 330 -13.50 1.12 -8.88
N LEU A 331 -12.99 1.36 -7.67
CA LEU A 331 -13.81 1.39 -6.45
C LEU A 331 -14.78 2.57 -6.47
N ASN A 332 -14.35 3.75 -6.93
CA ASN A 332 -15.24 4.90 -7.14
C ASN A 332 -16.39 4.53 -8.10
N VAL A 333 -16.09 3.88 -9.22
CA VAL A 333 -17.13 3.38 -10.15
C VAL A 333 -18.03 2.34 -9.47
N GLY A 334 -17.42 1.41 -8.73
CA GLY A 334 -18.12 0.38 -7.98
C GLY A 334 -19.14 0.96 -7.00
N LEU A 335 -18.76 2.01 -6.25
CA LEU A 335 -19.66 2.72 -5.33
C LEU A 335 -20.86 3.33 -6.05
N VAL A 336 -20.66 3.91 -7.23
CA VAL A 336 -21.78 4.43 -8.04
C VAL A 336 -22.70 3.30 -8.47
N LYS A 337 -22.15 2.16 -8.91
CA LYS A 337 -22.95 1.00 -9.36
C LYS A 337 -23.70 0.32 -8.23
N THR A 338 -23.09 0.16 -7.06
CA THR A 338 -23.78 -0.38 -5.89
C THR A 338 -24.89 0.56 -5.42
N ALA A 339 -24.68 1.89 -5.47
CA ALA A 339 -25.74 2.85 -5.20
C ALA A 339 -26.90 2.76 -6.19
N LYS A 340 -26.62 2.58 -7.50
CA LYS A 340 -27.66 2.34 -8.52
C LYS A 340 -28.44 1.06 -8.21
N MET A 341 -27.74 -0.02 -7.88
CA MET A 341 -28.35 -1.30 -7.52
C MET A 341 -29.26 -1.17 -6.28
N ALA A 342 -28.79 -0.47 -5.25
CA ALA A 342 -29.58 -0.21 -4.05
C ALA A 342 -30.86 0.60 -4.37
N LEU A 343 -30.76 1.64 -5.22
CA LEU A 343 -31.93 2.39 -5.66
C LEU A 343 -32.91 1.54 -6.46
N HIS A 344 -32.43 0.62 -7.30
CA HIS A 344 -33.28 -0.30 -8.04
C HIS A 344 -34.00 -1.30 -7.11
N LEU A 345 -33.39 -1.70 -5.99
CA LEU A 345 -34.04 -2.56 -4.99
C LEU A 345 -35.08 -1.80 -4.17
N MET A 346 -34.85 -0.52 -3.88
CA MET A 346 -35.74 0.31 -3.05
C MET A 346 -36.89 0.97 -3.82
N SER A 347 -36.75 1.16 -5.14
CA SER A 347 -37.73 1.86 -5.96
C SER A 347 -38.22 0.99 -7.11
N SER A 348 -39.54 0.83 -7.22
CA SER A 348 -40.20 0.18 -8.36
C SER A 348 -40.06 0.97 -9.67
N ALA A 349 -39.44 2.15 -9.65
CA ALA A 349 -39.05 2.86 -10.86
C ALA A 349 -37.93 2.07 -11.57
N THR A 350 -38.36 1.08 -12.34
CA THR A 350 -37.52 0.12 -13.11
C THR A 350 -36.64 0.81 -14.15
N TYR A 351 -36.91 2.09 -14.44
CA TYR A 351 -36.26 2.87 -15.47
C TYR A 351 -35.85 4.27 -15.00
N SER A 352 -34.60 4.60 -15.28
CA SER A 352 -33.88 5.81 -14.88
C SER A 352 -34.46 7.12 -15.41
N GLY A 353 -35.39 7.06 -16.36
CA GLY A 353 -36.10 8.23 -16.88
C GLY A 353 -37.18 8.79 -15.96
N HIS A 354 -37.65 8.01 -14.97
CA HIS A 354 -38.65 8.45 -13.99
C HIS A 354 -38.02 8.89 -12.66
N SER A 355 -36.81 8.40 -12.33
CA SER A 355 -36.12 8.74 -11.08
C SER A 355 -35.08 9.83 -11.30
N ARG A 356 -35.31 11.00 -10.68
CA ARG A 356 -34.31 12.10 -10.66
C ARG A 356 -33.02 11.65 -9.99
N VAL A 357 -33.09 10.79 -8.97
CA VAL A 357 -31.92 10.32 -8.22
C VAL A 357 -31.04 9.40 -9.06
N MET A 358 -31.64 8.52 -9.88
CA MET A 358 -30.89 7.64 -10.79
C MET A 358 -30.09 8.44 -11.84
N CYS A 359 -30.59 9.61 -12.25
CA CYS A 359 -29.88 10.54 -13.12
C CYS A 359 -28.54 11.01 -12.51
N TRP A 360 -28.55 11.32 -11.21
CA TRP A 360 -27.37 11.82 -10.48
C TRP A 360 -26.28 10.78 -10.25
N LEU A 361 -26.59 9.48 -10.36
CA LEU A 361 -25.60 8.41 -10.23
C LEU A 361 -24.90 8.08 -11.56
N ASN A 362 -24.76 9.04 -12.47
CA ASN A 362 -24.10 8.85 -13.75
C ASN A 362 -23.11 9.98 -14.02
N PHE A 363 -21.96 9.64 -14.63
CA PHE A 363 -21.02 10.63 -15.15
C PHE A 363 -21.36 10.99 -16.59
N SER A 364 -21.12 12.25 -16.97
CA SER A 364 -21.33 12.72 -18.35
C SER A 364 -20.29 12.15 -19.33
N SER A 365 -19.07 11.90 -18.84
CA SER A 365 -17.93 11.48 -19.65
C SER A 365 -16.90 10.70 -18.84
N VAL A 366 -15.95 10.09 -19.55
CA VAL A 366 -14.77 9.46 -18.93
C VAL A 366 -13.82 10.50 -18.32
N MET A 367 -13.81 11.73 -18.84
CA MET A 367 -12.98 12.80 -18.28
C MET A 367 -13.42 13.20 -16.87
N THR A 368 -14.72 13.29 -16.65
CA THR A 368 -15.30 13.57 -15.32
C THR A 368 -15.03 12.43 -14.33
N LEU A 369 -14.97 11.18 -14.80
CA LEU A 369 -14.50 10.07 -13.98
C LEU A 369 -13.03 10.28 -13.56
N TYR A 370 -12.15 10.62 -14.51
CA TYR A 370 -10.73 10.84 -14.20
C TYR A 370 -10.45 12.03 -13.28
N LEU A 371 -11.34 13.04 -13.22
CA LEU A 371 -11.24 14.07 -12.19
C LEU A 371 -11.29 13.49 -10.77
N SER A 372 -12.05 12.40 -10.55
CA SER A 372 -12.06 11.71 -9.26
C SER A 372 -10.73 11.04 -8.91
N ALA A 373 -9.83 10.83 -9.88
CA ALA A 373 -8.52 10.22 -9.64
C ALA A 373 -7.56 11.15 -8.89
N ILE A 374 -7.74 12.47 -8.99
CA ILE A 374 -6.81 13.46 -8.42
C ILE A 374 -6.66 13.24 -6.91
N LEU A 375 -7.77 13.08 -6.18
CA LEU A 375 -7.75 12.82 -4.75
C LEU A 375 -7.17 11.44 -4.41
N LEU A 376 -7.29 10.46 -5.31
CA LEU A 376 -6.76 9.10 -5.10
C LEU A 376 -5.23 9.07 -5.10
N PHE A 377 -4.57 10.04 -5.74
CA PHE A 377 -3.12 10.15 -5.71
C PHE A 377 -2.56 10.47 -4.32
N PHE A 378 -3.35 11.08 -3.45
CA PHE A 378 -2.97 11.46 -2.08
C PHE A 378 -3.29 10.39 -1.03
N VAL A 379 -3.71 9.18 -1.43
CA VAL A 379 -4.08 8.11 -0.49
C VAL A 379 -2.90 7.69 0.40
N ALA A 380 -1.69 7.69 -0.13
CA ALA A 380 -0.48 7.37 0.66
C ALA A 380 -0.25 8.40 1.77
N ASP A 381 -0.35 9.69 1.45
CA ASP A 381 -0.20 10.78 2.41
C ASP A 381 -1.35 10.80 3.42
N TYR A 382 -2.55 10.44 2.99
CA TYR A 382 -3.70 10.29 3.87
C TYR A 382 -3.51 9.16 4.90
N ILE A 383 -2.91 8.03 4.50
CA ILE A 383 -2.54 6.95 5.44
C ILE A 383 -1.48 7.43 6.43
N GLU A 384 -0.48 8.20 5.99
CA GLU A 384 0.52 8.77 6.90
C GLU A 384 -0.09 9.78 7.87
N TYR A 385 -1.03 10.61 7.40
CA TYR A 385 -1.78 11.55 8.22
C TYR A 385 -2.63 10.82 9.26
N ASN A 386 -3.35 9.75 8.86
CA ASN A 386 -4.13 8.92 9.78
C ASN A 386 -3.28 8.31 10.90
N ASN A 387 -2.00 8.09 10.65
CA ASN A 387 -1.07 7.45 11.57
C ASN A 387 0.00 8.44 12.06
N ILE A 388 -0.30 9.74 12.06
CA ILE A 388 0.69 10.78 12.39
C ILE A 388 1.04 10.77 13.89
N SER A 389 0.06 10.51 14.76
CA SER A 389 0.29 10.32 16.20
C SER A 389 0.85 8.92 16.46
N ARG A 390 2.16 8.78 16.26
CA ARG A 390 2.90 7.52 16.38
C ARG A 390 3.99 7.58 17.43
N TRP A 391 4.17 6.47 18.14
CA TRP A 391 5.24 6.30 19.11
C TRP A 391 5.84 4.90 19.02
N ASP A 392 7.17 4.80 18.97
CA ASP A 392 7.86 3.51 18.87
C ASP A 392 8.49 3.16 20.22
N ILE A 393 8.23 1.93 20.69
CA ILE A 393 8.88 1.34 21.86
C ILE A 393 9.79 0.21 21.39
N THR A 394 11.05 0.23 21.77
CA THR A 394 12.05 -0.79 21.40
C THR A 394 12.16 -1.86 22.48
N ASN A 395 12.51 -3.09 22.07
CA ASN A 395 12.69 -4.20 23.01
C ASN A 395 13.86 -3.98 23.99
N SER A 396 14.83 -3.15 23.58
CA SER A 396 15.95 -2.72 24.43
C SER A 396 15.53 -1.86 25.62
N PHE A 397 14.35 -1.23 25.57
CA PHE A 397 13.82 -0.41 26.65
C PHE A 397 12.89 -1.19 27.58
N GLU A 398 12.03 -2.03 27.01
CA GLU A 398 11.08 -2.88 27.74
C GLU A 398 10.83 -4.15 26.92
N SER A 399 10.66 -5.29 27.57
CA SER A 399 10.39 -6.54 26.86
C SER A 399 9.05 -6.47 26.12
N LEU A 400 9.07 -6.68 24.81
CA LEU A 400 7.87 -6.70 23.97
C LEU A 400 7.15 -8.06 23.99
N ASN A 401 7.66 -9.03 24.77
CA ASN A 401 7.07 -10.35 24.88
C ASN A 401 5.70 -10.27 25.60
N GLY A 402 4.67 -10.85 24.99
CA GLY A 402 3.30 -10.80 25.51
C GLY A 402 2.44 -9.68 24.91
N CYS A 403 3.03 -8.76 24.16
CA CYS A 403 2.27 -7.77 23.40
C CYS A 403 1.67 -8.38 22.14
N PHE A 404 0.40 -8.11 21.89
CA PHE A 404 -0.28 -8.51 20.68
C PHE A 404 -0.79 -7.30 19.91
N ILE A 405 -0.86 -7.43 18.59
CA ILE A 405 -1.43 -6.44 17.68
C ILE A 405 -2.73 -7.01 17.17
N ASP A 406 -3.82 -6.34 17.51
CA ASP A 406 -5.13 -6.60 16.92
C ASP A 406 -5.14 -6.13 15.46
N TYR A 407 -5.63 -6.99 14.57
CA TYR A 407 -5.80 -6.68 13.16
C TYR A 407 -6.64 -5.42 12.94
N PHE A 408 -7.69 -5.21 13.74
CA PHE A 408 -8.56 -4.03 13.60
C PHE A 408 -7.89 -2.72 14.00
N GLN A 409 -6.88 -2.79 14.89
CA GLN A 409 -6.09 -1.64 15.34
C GLN A 409 -4.78 -1.49 14.54
N SER A 410 -4.57 -2.35 13.55
CA SER A 410 -3.36 -2.37 12.72
C SER A 410 -3.18 -1.07 11.93
N PHE A 411 -1.92 -0.82 11.53
CA PHE A 411 -1.51 0.37 10.79
C PHE A 411 -2.38 0.67 9.55
N TYR A 412 -2.83 -0.36 8.82
CA TYR A 412 -3.65 -0.17 7.62
C TYR A 412 -5.16 -0.25 7.87
N PHE A 413 -5.62 -1.18 8.71
CA PHE A 413 -7.05 -1.42 8.86
C PHE A 413 -7.74 -0.29 9.61
N ARG A 414 -7.08 0.31 10.62
CA ARG A 414 -7.67 1.40 11.41
C ARG A 414 -8.10 2.60 10.57
N GLY A 415 -7.40 2.89 9.47
CA GLY A 415 -7.70 3.99 8.55
C GLY A 415 -8.71 3.62 7.45
N ALA A 416 -9.11 2.35 7.33
CA ALA A 416 -10.00 1.89 6.27
C ALA A 416 -11.37 2.60 6.27
N PRO A 417 -12.03 2.85 7.42
CA PRO A 417 -13.28 3.61 7.45
C PRO A 417 -13.11 5.04 6.91
N ALA A 418 -12.04 5.72 7.32
CA ALA A 418 -11.75 7.08 6.91
C ALA A 418 -11.46 7.17 5.39
N ILE A 419 -10.71 6.21 4.85
CA ILE A 419 -10.50 6.06 3.40
C ILE A 419 -11.84 5.81 2.69
N GLY A 420 -12.69 4.92 3.22
CA GLY A 420 -14.01 4.62 2.65
C GLY A 420 -14.91 5.85 2.57
N ILE A 421 -14.96 6.67 3.63
CA ILE A 421 -15.67 7.95 3.66
C ILE A 421 -15.07 8.91 2.63
N GLY A 422 -13.74 9.02 2.56
CA GLY A 422 -13.04 9.85 1.58
C GLY A 422 -13.38 9.47 0.14
N LEU A 423 -13.43 8.17 -0.18
CA LEU A 423 -13.84 7.67 -1.50
C LEU A 423 -15.29 8.05 -1.82
N ALA A 424 -16.21 7.86 -0.87
CA ALA A 424 -17.62 8.21 -1.05
C ALA A 424 -17.81 9.72 -1.27
N LEU A 425 -17.16 10.56 -0.47
CA LEU A 425 -17.19 12.01 -0.60
C LEU A 425 -16.57 12.49 -1.92
N ASN A 426 -15.46 11.88 -2.34
CA ASN A 426 -14.83 12.15 -3.64
C ASN A 426 -15.80 11.90 -4.79
N VAL A 427 -16.45 10.73 -4.83
CA VAL A 427 -17.44 10.38 -5.85
C VAL A 427 -18.63 11.34 -5.83
N ALA A 428 -19.19 11.61 -4.64
CA ALA A 428 -20.33 12.50 -4.49
C ALA A 428 -20.00 13.93 -4.95
N GLY A 429 -18.82 14.44 -4.60
CA GLY A 429 -18.35 15.76 -5.00
C GLY A 429 -18.16 15.87 -6.52
N VAL A 430 -17.52 14.88 -7.14
CA VAL A 430 -17.31 14.87 -8.60
C VAL A 430 -18.62 14.72 -9.36
N LEU A 431 -19.55 13.87 -8.90
CA LEU A 431 -20.90 13.79 -9.47
C LEU A 431 -21.63 15.14 -9.34
N ALA A 432 -21.50 15.83 -8.19
CA ALA A 432 -22.12 17.13 -8.02
C ALA A 432 -21.54 18.18 -8.98
N VAL A 433 -20.22 18.23 -9.14
CA VAL A 433 -19.58 19.12 -10.11
C VAL A 433 -20.05 18.78 -11.54
N ASP A 434 -20.09 17.50 -11.91
CA ASP A 434 -20.53 17.05 -13.23
C ASP A 434 -21.97 17.51 -13.54
N HIS A 435 -22.92 17.25 -12.64
CA HIS A 435 -24.33 17.60 -12.85
C HIS A 435 -24.60 19.10 -12.79
N LEU A 436 -23.89 19.85 -11.95
CA LEU A 436 -24.06 21.30 -11.81
C LEU A 436 -23.42 22.06 -12.97
N VAL A 437 -22.19 21.72 -13.35
CA VAL A 437 -21.46 22.41 -14.44
C VAL A 437 -22.04 22.03 -15.81
N LEU A 438 -22.37 20.75 -16.00
CA LEU A 438 -22.90 20.24 -17.27
C LEU A 438 -24.44 20.15 -17.27
N ILE A 439 -25.11 20.98 -16.48
CA ILE A 439 -26.58 20.96 -16.35
C ILE A 439 -27.31 21.09 -17.70
N LYS A 440 -26.76 21.87 -18.64
CA LYS A 440 -27.32 22.00 -20.01
C LYS A 440 -27.22 20.70 -20.79
N PHE A 441 -26.09 20.01 -20.70
CA PHE A 441 -25.90 18.70 -21.31
C PHE A 441 -26.89 17.69 -20.75
N TRP A 442 -27.00 17.58 -19.42
CA TRP A 442 -27.94 16.68 -18.77
C TRP A 442 -29.40 16.97 -19.09
N ARG A 443 -29.80 18.26 -19.16
CA ARG A 443 -31.15 18.67 -19.60
C ARG A 443 -31.44 18.29 -21.06
N ASN A 444 -30.45 18.38 -21.94
CA ASN A 444 -30.61 17.99 -23.34
C ASN A 444 -30.66 16.46 -23.49
N LEU A 445 -29.82 15.76 -22.74
CA LEU A 445 -29.78 14.30 -22.70
C LEU A 445 -31.11 13.72 -22.20
N ALA A 446 -31.70 14.32 -21.16
CA ALA A 446 -33.00 13.90 -20.63
C ALA A 446 -34.15 14.00 -21.66
N LYS A 447 -34.01 14.87 -22.68
CA LYS A 447 -34.98 15.01 -23.77
C LYS A 447 -34.79 13.98 -24.89
N ASN A 448 -33.65 13.29 -24.95
CA ASN A 448 -33.34 12.32 -25.98
C ASN A 448 -33.58 10.89 -25.47
N SER A 449 -34.54 10.17 -26.06
CA SER A 449 -34.89 8.80 -25.67
C SER A 449 -33.72 7.82 -25.80
N LEU A 450 -32.84 8.04 -26.78
CA LEU A 450 -31.70 7.18 -27.09
C LEU A 450 -30.57 7.34 -26.06
N GLY A 451 -30.27 8.58 -25.66
CA GLY A 451 -29.34 8.87 -24.56
C GLY A 451 -29.86 8.39 -23.21
N ARG A 452 -31.19 8.40 -23.03
CA ARG A 452 -31.90 7.87 -21.86
C ARG A 452 -31.88 6.36 -21.69
N GLN A 453 -31.46 5.58 -22.69
CA GLN A 453 -31.32 4.13 -22.57
C GLN A 453 -29.84 3.70 -22.48
N VAL A 454 -28.94 4.40 -23.20
CA VAL A 454 -27.50 4.10 -23.21
C VAL A 454 -26.82 4.30 -21.85
N ILE A 455 -27.14 5.38 -21.13
CA ILE A 455 -26.51 5.72 -19.84
C ILE A 455 -27.20 5.00 -18.66
N PHE A 456 -28.35 4.37 -18.91
CA PHE A 456 -29.35 4.12 -17.88
C PHE A 456 -29.86 2.69 -17.82
N ASN A 457 -29.56 1.85 -18.83
CA ASN A 457 -29.88 0.41 -18.88
C ASN A 457 -28.64 -0.49 -19.07
N GLY A 458 -27.42 0.08 -19.12
CA GLY A 458 -26.17 -0.64 -19.40
C GLY A 458 -25.41 -1.06 -18.14
#